data_AF-A0A401U255-F1
#
_entry.id   AF-A0A401U255-F1
#
_cell.length_a   1.000
_cell.length_b   1.000
_cell.length_c   1.000
_cell.angle_alpha   90.00
_cell.angle_beta   90.00
_cell.angle_gamma   90.00
#
_symmetry.space_group_name_H-M   'P 1'
#
loop_
_entity.id
_entity.type
_entity.pdbx_description
1 polymer ?
#
loop_
_entity_poly.entity_id
_entity_poly.type
_entity_poly.pdbx_seq_one_letter_code
_entity_poly.pdbx_strand_id
1 'polypeptide(L)'
;VDLVSQGDSIYDITDSADHLVLSSNLMLVSNTENERLFRCRFNTSRSVRRHSAGNKLVLIRGHYHQPPPGTYWAAKPVFIGFCTPLDTKPRHFENHLFLASFESQHSKDMVFSQVSDR
;
A
#
# COMPACT_ATOMS: atom_id res chain seq x y z
N VAL A 1 -9.12 -1.60 21.36
CA VAL A 1 -8.91 -0.44 20.47
C VAL A 1 -10.10 -0.44 19.55
N ASP A 2 -11.09 0.38 19.88
CA ASP A 2 -12.33 0.38 19.13
C ASP A 2 -12.06 0.97 17.76
N LEU A 3 -12.13 0.13 16.73
CA LEU A 3 -12.26 0.52 15.33
C LEU A 3 -13.66 1.12 15.11
N VAL A 4 -14.07 2.07 15.96
CA VAL A 4 -15.30 2.84 15.78
C VAL A 4 -15.08 3.67 14.53
N SER A 5 -15.47 3.09 13.39
CA SER A 5 -15.89 3.75 12.15
C SER A 5 -15.18 5.08 11.86
N GLN A 6 -13.84 5.08 11.79
CA GLN A 6 -13.17 6.15 11.05
C GLN A 6 -13.34 5.84 9.56
N GLY A 7 -14.44 6.33 9.02
CA GLY A 7 -14.69 6.49 7.60
C GLY A 7 -15.52 5.38 6.98
N ASP A 8 -16.72 5.73 6.53
CA ASP A 8 -17.49 4.92 5.60
C ASP A 8 -16.79 4.83 4.22
N SER A 9 -15.76 5.67 4.01
CA SER A 9 -15.00 5.78 2.80
C SER A 9 -13.51 5.54 3.01
N ILE A 10 -12.88 4.83 2.07
CA ILE A 10 -11.43 4.61 2.04
C ILE A 10 -10.64 5.94 1.97
N TYR A 11 -11.26 7.01 1.46
CA TYR A 11 -10.64 8.33 1.38
C TYR A 11 -10.42 8.99 2.74
N ASP A 12 -11.15 8.58 3.78
CA ASP A 12 -11.01 9.14 5.14
C ASP A 12 -9.71 8.67 5.81
N ILE A 13 -9.26 7.46 5.47
CA ILE A 13 -8.02 6.87 5.97
C ILE A 13 -6.84 7.05 5.01
N THR A 14 -7.05 7.66 3.84
CA THR A 14 -6.01 7.92 2.83
C THR A 14 -5.58 9.39 2.86
N ASP A 15 -4.29 9.64 2.66
CA ASP A 15 -3.74 10.98 2.46
C ASP A 15 -4.40 11.65 1.24
N SER A 16 -4.83 12.90 1.39
CA SER A 16 -5.53 13.64 0.33
C SER A 16 -4.70 13.79 -0.95
N ALA A 17 -3.37 13.83 -0.83
CA ALA A 17 -2.48 13.90 -1.97
C ALA A 17 -2.54 12.62 -2.85
N ASP A 18 -2.98 11.49 -2.29
CA ASP A 18 -3.04 10.20 -3.00
C ASP A 18 -4.47 9.81 -3.41
N HIS A 19 -5.47 10.67 -3.18
CA HIS A 19 -6.87 10.39 -3.54
C HIS A 19 -7.06 10.12 -5.05
N LEU A 20 -6.35 10.85 -5.92
CA LEU A 20 -6.40 10.64 -7.37
C LEU A 20 -5.74 9.31 -7.79
N VAL A 21 -4.65 8.92 -7.11
CA VAL A 21 -3.98 7.63 -7.37
C VAL A 21 -4.90 6.49 -6.95
N LEU A 22 -5.52 6.61 -5.78
CA LEU A 22 -6.46 5.61 -5.28
C LEU A 22 -7.68 5.49 -6.19
N SER A 23 -8.31 6.61 -6.56
CA SER A 23 -9.52 6.60 -7.40
C SER A 23 -9.23 6.01 -8.78
N SER A 24 -8.13 6.40 -9.43
CA SER A 24 -7.74 5.87 -10.74
C SER A 24 -7.45 4.37 -10.72
N ASN A 25 -6.83 3.85 -9.66
CA ASN A 25 -6.59 2.42 -9.52
C ASN A 25 -7.86 1.63 -9.18
N LEU A 26 -8.80 2.24 -8.43
CA LEU A 26 -10.08 1.62 -8.11
C LEU A 26 -11.14 1.81 -9.21
N MET A 27 -10.88 2.58 -10.27
CA MET A 27 -11.80 2.58 -11.40
C MET A 27 -11.71 1.27 -12.19
N LEU A 28 -12.87 0.65 -12.42
CA LEU A 28 -13.02 -0.49 -13.32
C LEU A 28 -13.04 0.03 -14.76
N VAL A 29 -11.94 -0.14 -15.49
CA VAL A 29 -11.83 0.31 -16.89
C VAL A 29 -12.12 -0.85 -17.86
N SER A 30 -11.87 -2.10 -17.48
CA SER A 30 -12.15 -3.28 -18.30
C SER A 30 -12.27 -4.55 -17.44
N ASN A 31 -12.98 -5.57 -17.94
CA ASN A 31 -13.15 -6.87 -17.25
C ASN A 31 -11.89 -7.74 -17.24
N THR A 32 -10.86 -7.39 -18.02
CA THR A 32 -9.65 -8.20 -18.21
C THR A 32 -8.54 -7.84 -17.22
N GLU A 33 -8.52 -6.60 -16.73
CA GLU A 33 -7.55 -6.15 -15.73
C GLU A 33 -8.24 -6.04 -14.38
N ASN A 34 -8.33 -7.16 -13.66
CA ASN A 34 -8.87 -7.18 -12.32
C ASN A 34 -7.79 -6.92 -11.26
N GLU A 35 -6.52 -7.23 -11.54
CA GLU A 35 -5.42 -7.01 -10.60
C GLU A 35 -4.95 -5.55 -10.58
N ARG A 36 -4.59 -5.06 -9.39
CA ARG A 36 -4.02 -3.73 -9.16
C ARG A 36 -2.82 -3.84 -8.24
N LEU A 37 -1.78 -3.08 -8.58
CA LEU A 37 -0.58 -2.92 -7.76
C LEU A 37 -0.20 -1.43 -7.76
N PHE A 38 -0.38 -0.76 -6.62
CA PHE A 38 -0.11 0.66 -6.51
C PHE A 38 0.31 1.04 -5.09
N ARG A 39 0.83 2.25 -4.94
CA ARG A 39 1.24 2.81 -3.65
C ARG A 39 0.34 3.97 -3.26
N CYS A 40 0.00 4.06 -1.98
CA CYS A 40 -0.65 5.24 -1.40
C CYS A 40 -0.25 5.41 0.06
N ARG A 41 -0.46 6.60 0.60
CA ARG A 41 -0.22 6.93 2.00
C ARG A 41 -1.49 6.81 2.81
N PHE A 42 -1.42 6.05 3.89
CA PHE A 42 -2.50 5.97 4.87
C PHE A 42 -2.24 6.88 6.07
N ASN A 43 -3.32 7.54 6.50
CA ASN A 43 -3.36 8.34 7.70
C ASN A 43 -3.11 7.42 8.90
N THR A 44 -2.05 7.71 9.64
CA THR A 44 -1.73 6.96 10.86
C THR A 44 -2.59 7.42 12.03
N SER A 45 -2.78 6.55 13.02
CA SER A 45 -3.41 6.97 14.27
C SER A 45 -2.53 7.99 15.01
N ARG A 46 -3.13 8.76 15.93
CA ARG A 46 -2.38 9.69 16.79
C ARG A 46 -1.26 9.00 17.58
N SER A 47 -1.47 7.75 18.03
CA SER A 47 -0.44 6.99 18.75
C SER A 47 0.74 6.60 17.85
N VAL A 48 0.46 6.14 16.62
CA VAL A 48 1.52 5.79 15.65
C VAL A 48 2.33 7.03 15.23
N ARG A 49 1.69 8.20 15.13
CA ARG A 49 2.39 9.47 14.84
C ARG A 49 3.38 9.91 15.93
N ARG A 50 3.16 9.52 17.18
CA ARG A 50 4.09 9.83 18.28
C ARG A 50 5.40 9.04 18.16
N HIS A 51 5.31 7.79 17.71
CA HIS A 51 6.46 6.88 17.59
C HIS A 51 7.08 6.85 16.20
N SER A 52 6.38 7.37 15.19
CA SER A 52 6.86 7.34 13.82
C SER A 52 6.33 8.54 13.05
N ALA A 53 7.17 9.12 12.19
CA ALA A 53 6.80 10.32 11.46
C ALA A 53 5.67 10.05 10.45
N GLY A 54 4.59 10.82 10.56
CA GLY A 54 3.60 11.05 9.51
C GLY A 54 2.77 9.84 9.06
N ASN A 55 2.23 9.98 7.85
CA ASN A 55 1.44 8.98 7.15
C ASN A 55 2.34 7.84 6.64
N LYS A 56 1.80 6.63 6.53
CA LYS A 56 2.58 5.45 6.09
C LYS A 56 2.36 5.21 4.62
N LEU A 57 3.45 5.13 3.86
CA LEU A 57 3.42 4.62 2.51
C LEU A 57 3.16 3.10 2.55
N VAL A 58 2.20 2.65 1.77
CA VAL A 58 1.75 1.26 1.72
C VAL A 58 1.70 0.82 0.27
N LEU A 59 2.14 -0.39 -0.01
CA LEU A 59 1.93 -1.09 -1.27
C LEU A 59 0.61 -1.85 -1.18
N ILE A 60 -0.32 -1.54 -2.07
CA ILE A 60 -1.61 -2.21 -2.20
C ILE A 60 -1.52 -3.15 -3.40
N ARG A 61 -1.74 -4.44 -3.13
CA ARG A 61 -1.89 -5.48 -4.16
C ARG A 61 -3.24 -6.15 -4.00
N GLY A 62 -4.09 -6.11 -5.01
CA GLY A 62 -5.42 -6.70 -4.91
C GLY A 62 -6.08 -6.91 -6.25
N HIS A 63 -7.33 -7.38 -6.22
CA HIS A 63 -8.13 -7.51 -7.41
C HIS A 63 -9.62 -7.35 -7.16
N TYR A 64 -10.36 -7.11 -8.24
CA TYR A 64 -11.81 -7.05 -8.21
C TYR A 64 -12.45 -8.44 -8.22
N HIS A 65 -13.38 -8.65 -7.29
CA HIS A 65 -14.24 -9.83 -7.22
C HIS A 65 -15.64 -9.49 -7.67
N GLN A 66 -16.16 -10.31 -8.59
CA GLN A 66 -17.57 -10.27 -8.96
C GLN A 66 -18.40 -10.88 -7.83
N PRO A 67 -19.55 -10.28 -7.50
CA PRO A 67 -20.46 -10.81 -6.51
C PRO A 67 -21.07 -12.14 -6.98
N PRO A 68 -21.36 -13.09 -6.07
CA PRO A 68 -22.03 -14.34 -6.43
C PRO A 68 -23.40 -14.08 -7.09
N PRO A 69 -23.79 -14.86 -8.11
CA PRO A 69 -25.12 -14.78 -8.71
C PRO A 69 -26.23 -14.91 -7.64
N GLY A 70 -27.25 -14.05 -7.71
CA GLY A 70 -28.39 -14.08 -6.78
C GLY A 70 -28.24 -13.19 -5.54
N THR A 71 -27.11 -12.49 -5.38
CA THR A 71 -26.93 -11.53 -4.27
C THR A 71 -27.60 -10.19 -4.58
N TYR A 72 -28.76 -9.92 -3.99
CA TYR A 72 -29.56 -8.70 -4.28
C TYR A 72 -28.89 -7.38 -3.83
N TRP A 73 -27.95 -7.43 -2.91
CA TRP A 73 -27.28 -6.25 -2.34
C TRP A 73 -25.88 -5.98 -2.92
N ALA A 74 -25.32 -6.92 -3.68
CA ALA A 74 -23.99 -6.80 -4.26
C ALA A 74 -24.10 -6.80 -5.79
N ALA A 75 -24.50 -5.67 -6.36
CA ALA A 75 -24.56 -5.49 -7.83
C ALA A 75 -23.23 -4.98 -8.42
N LYS A 76 -22.31 -4.52 -7.57
CA LYS A 76 -21.02 -3.94 -7.99
C LYS A 76 -19.87 -4.85 -7.56
N PRO A 77 -18.81 -4.96 -8.39
CA PRO A 77 -17.60 -5.67 -7.98
C PRO A 77 -16.96 -5.00 -6.77
N VAL A 78 -16.34 -5.81 -5.91
CA VAL A 78 -15.63 -5.35 -4.70
C VAL A 78 -14.14 -5.57 -4.89
N PHE A 79 -13.33 -4.58 -4.53
CA PHE A 79 -11.88 -4.70 -4.52
C PHE A 79 -11.43 -5.38 -3.23
N ILE A 80 -10.65 -6.45 -3.34
CA ILE A 80 -10.02 -7.12 -2.21
C ILE A 80 -8.51 -7.07 -2.41
N GLY A 81 -7.77 -6.59 -1.42
CA GLY A 81 -6.33 -6.44 -1.53
C GLY A 81 -5.60 -6.52 -0.19
N PHE A 82 -4.31 -6.80 -0.31
CA PHE A 82 -3.34 -6.76 0.78
C PHE A 82 -2.61 -5.42 0.79
N CYS A 83 -2.39 -4.91 1.99
CA CYS A 83 -1.74 -3.63 2.27
C CYS A 83 -0.43 -3.88 3.00
N THR A 84 0.71 -3.79 2.31
CA THR A 84 2.04 -4.01 2.88
C THR A 84 2.73 -2.68 3.15
N PRO A 85 3.08 -2.34 4.40
CA PRO A 85 3.83 -1.12 4.70
C PRO A 85 5.17 -1.07 3.97
N LEU A 86 5.47 0.06 3.32
CA LEU A 86 6.76 0.32 2.69
C LEU A 86 7.60 1.14 3.67
N ASP A 87 8.59 0.50 4.28
CA ASP A 87 9.55 1.21 5.13
C ASP A 87 10.54 1.98 4.26
N THR A 88 10.76 3.25 4.60
CA THR A 88 11.70 4.13 3.87
C THR A 88 13.16 3.80 4.16
N LYS A 89 13.43 3.04 5.22
CA LYS A 89 14.76 2.55 5.56
C LYS A 89 14.76 1.03 5.51
N PRO A 90 15.75 0.41 4.87
CA PRO A 90 15.98 -1.01 5.02
C PRO A 90 16.06 -1.31 6.52
N ARG A 91 15.20 -2.21 7.01
CA ARG A 91 15.33 -2.69 8.39
C ARG A 91 16.64 -3.46 8.44
N HIS A 92 17.58 -2.97 9.24
CA HIS A 92 18.78 -3.74 9.60
C HIS A 92 18.30 -4.88 10.49
N PHE A 93 18.01 -6.02 9.89
CA PHE A 93 17.64 -7.20 10.65
C PHE A 93 18.94 -7.90 11.06
N GLU A 94 19.37 -7.67 12.29
CA GLU A 94 20.57 -8.32 12.86
C GLU A 94 20.45 -9.86 12.91
N ASN A 95 19.25 -10.41 12.72
CA ASN A 95 18.94 -11.85 12.81
C ASN A 95 18.31 -12.43 11.54
N HIS A 96 18.76 -12.03 10.35
CA HIS A 96 18.36 -12.74 9.13
C HIS A 96 19.26 -13.96 8.90
N LEU A 97 18.63 -15.13 8.85
CA LEU A 97 19.18 -16.42 8.45
C LEU A 97 19.97 -16.31 7.14
N PHE A 98 21.29 -16.06 7.17
CA PHE A 98 22.26 -16.18 6.07
C PHE A 98 21.77 -15.85 4.64
N LEU A 99 20.85 -14.90 4.44
CA LEU A 99 20.39 -14.54 3.11
C LEU A 99 21.47 -13.67 2.44
N ALA A 100 21.76 -13.96 1.17
CA ALA A 100 22.56 -13.07 0.34
C ALA A 100 21.79 -11.76 0.13
N SER A 101 22.32 -10.66 0.67
CA SER A 101 21.78 -9.31 0.58
C SER A 101 22.93 -8.34 0.31
N PHE A 102 22.72 -7.38 -0.57
CA PHE A 102 23.63 -6.27 -0.79
C PHE A 102 22.84 -4.97 -0.68
N GLU A 103 23.51 -3.89 -0.34
CA GLU A 103 22.95 -2.55 -0.31
C GLU A 103 23.58 -1.72 -1.43
N SER A 104 22.77 -0.93 -2.13
CA SER A 104 23.25 -0.02 -3.15
C SER A 104 22.64 1.36 -2.96
N GLN A 105 23.47 2.39 -3.02
CA GLN A 105 23.05 3.77 -3.05
C GLN A 105 23.01 4.25 -4.51
N HIS A 106 21.94 4.96 -4.85
CA HIS A 106 21.74 5.52 -6.18
C HIS A 106 21.23 6.96 -6.09
N SER A 107 21.56 7.73 -7.12
CA SER A 107 20.95 9.04 -7.40
C SER A 107 19.49 8.88 -7.83
N LYS A 108 18.72 9.97 -7.89
CA LYS A 108 17.28 9.94 -8.27
C LYS A 108 17.04 9.43 -9.70
N ASP A 109 18.04 9.50 -10.55
CA ASP A 109 18.08 8.95 -11.91
C ASP A 109 18.49 7.47 -11.94
N MET A 110 18.57 6.82 -10.78
CA MET A 110 18.98 5.42 -10.58
C MET A 110 20.44 5.12 -10.93
N VAL A 111 21.29 6.14 -11.12
CA VAL A 111 22.72 5.93 -11.31
C VAL A 111 23.37 5.53 -9.99
N PHE A 112 24.12 4.42 -10.00
CA PHE A 112 24.81 3.90 -8.82
C PHE A 112 25.90 4.86 -8.33
N SER A 113 25.92 5.13 -7.04
CA SER A 113 27.00 5.88 -6.37
C SER A 113 27.88 4.97 -5.52
N GLN A 114 27.28 3.97 -4.86
CA GLN A 114 27.98 3.02 -4.02
C GLN A 114 27.22 1.70 -3.99
N VAL A 115 27.95 0.58 -3.92
CA VAL A 115 27.39 -0.75 -3.69
C VAL A 115 28.20 -1.39 -2.58
N SER A 116 27.54 -2.10 -1.66
CA SER A 116 28.24 -2.87 -0.63
C SER A 116 28.96 -4.04 -1.29
N ASP A 117 30.28 -4.07 -1.20
CA ASP A 117 31.06 -5.29 -1.43
C ASP A 117 30.83 -6.19 -0.22
N ARG A 118 30.30 -7.39 -0.43
CA ARG A 118 30.36 -8.44 0.59
C ARG A 118 31.73 -9.09 0.58
#